data_AF-A0A7J8V7D9-F1
#
_entry.id   AF-A0A7J8V7D9-F1
#
_cell.length_a   1.000
_cell.length_b   1.000
_cell.length_c   1.000
_cell.angle_alpha   90.00
_cell.angle_beta   90.00
_cell.angle_gamma   90.00
#
_symmetry.space_group_name_H-M   'P 1'
#
loop_
_entity.id
_entity.type
_entity.pdbx_description
1 polymer ?
#
loop_
_entity_poly.entity_id
_entity_poly.type
_entity_poly.pdbx_seq_one_letter_code
_entity_poly.pdbx_strand_id
1 'polypeptide(L)' 'MVKMTMIARVTDGLPLAEGLDDGRDLVDAEMYKQQVKALFKNLSKGHNEASRMSIETGPYVFQYPLT' A
#
# COMPACT_ATOMS: atom_id res chain seq x y z
N MET A 1 6.37 0.68 14.25
CA MET A 1 6.15 -0.76 14.05
C MET A 1 5.31 -0.94 12.79
N VAL A 2 5.65 -1.87 11.92
CA VAL A 2 4.88 -2.11 10.67
C VAL A 2 3.55 -2.75 11.03
N LYS A 3 2.44 -2.20 10.50
CA LYS A 3 1.08 -2.68 10.79
C LYS A 3 0.47 -3.50 9.64
N MET A 4 0.87 -3.20 8.41
CA MET A 4 0.39 -3.88 7.20
C MET A 4 1.49 -3.89 6.14
N THR A 5 1.61 -4.99 5.41
CA THR A 5 2.49 -5.15 4.25
C THR A 5 1.67 -5.74 3.10
N MET A 6 1.66 -5.09 1.94
CA MET A 6 1.03 -5.62 0.73
C MET A 6 2.02 -5.55 -0.43
N ILE A 7 2.09 -6.64 -1.20
CA ILE A 7 2.91 -6.76 -2.41
C ILE A 7 1.95 -6.92 -3.58
N ALA A 8 2.14 -6.14 -4.63
CA ALA A 8 1.37 -6.24 -5.85
C ALA A 8 2.25 -6.08 -7.08
N ARG A 9 1.80 -6.65 -8.20
CA ARG A 9 2.43 -6.48 -9.50
C ARG A 9 2.08 -5.10 -10.06
N VAL A 10 3.10 -4.35 -10.44
CA VAL A 10 2.97 -2.96 -10.90
C VAL A 10 2.18 -2.88 -12.20
N THR A 11 2.37 -3.81 -13.14
CA THR A 11 1.79 -3.74 -14.49
C THR A 11 0.27 -3.73 -14.53
N ASP A 12 -0.39 -4.39 -13.57
CA ASP A 12 -1.84 -4.55 -13.53
C ASP A 12 -2.46 -4.27 -12.15
N GLY A 13 -1.63 -4.00 -11.14
CA GLY A 13 -2.07 -3.75 -9.77
C GLY A 13 -2.55 -5.02 -9.06
N LEU A 14 -2.21 -6.21 -9.58
CA LEU A 14 -2.64 -7.49 -9.02
C LEU A 14 -1.96 -7.74 -7.66
N PRO A 15 -2.70 -7.90 -6.55
CA PRO A 15 -2.13 -8.27 -5.27
C PRO A 15 -1.49 -9.66 -5.33
N LEU A 16 -0.26 -9.77 -4.84
CA LEU A 16 0.54 -11.01 -4.80
C LEU A 16 0.63 -11.58 -3.39
N ALA A 17 0.82 -10.71 -2.39
CA ALA A 17 0.91 -11.11 -0.99
C ALA A 17 0.37 -10.01 -0.08
N GLU A 18 -0.19 -10.42 1.05
CA GLU A 18 -0.72 -9.54 2.08
C GLU A 18 -0.30 -10.10 3.44
N GLY A 19 0.20 -9.24 4.32
CA GLY A 19 0.52 -9.53 5.71
C GLY A 19 -0.01 -8.42 6.60
N LEU A 20 -0.84 -8.79 7.57
CA LEU A 20 -1.36 -7.88 8.59
C LEU A 20 -0.79 -8.30 9.94
N ASP A 21 -0.50 -7.32 10.78
CA ASP A 21 -0.23 -7.58 12.18
C ASP A 21 -1.56 -7.92 12.87
N ASP A 22 -1.65 -9.09 13.52
CA ASP A 22 -2.84 -9.57 14.25
C ASP A 22 -3.09 -8.79 15.56
N GLY A 23 -2.19 -7.86 15.90
CA GLY A 23 -2.44 -6.86 16.90
C GLY A 23 -3.71 -6.08 16.54
N ARG A 24 -4.73 -6.15 17.41
CA ARG A 24 -6.05 -5.48 17.37
C ARG A 24 -6.02 -3.94 17.15
N ASP A 25 -4.87 -3.38 16.79
CA ASP A 25 -4.53 -1.96 16.66
C ASP A 25 -4.92 -1.32 15.33
N LEU A 26 -5.14 -2.09 14.26
CA LEU A 26 -5.65 -1.53 13.00
C LEU A 26 -7.18 -1.52 12.99
N VAL A 27 -7.78 -0.66 13.82
CA VAL A 27 -9.24 -0.44 13.89
C VAL A 27 -9.85 -0.17 12.50
N ASP A 28 -9.07 0.44 11.59
CA ASP A 28 -9.48 0.76 10.22
C ASP A 28 -8.72 -0.03 9.14
N ALA A 29 -8.30 -1.27 9.44
CA ALA A 29 -7.51 -2.10 8.51
C ALA A 29 -8.09 -2.14 7.08
N GLU A 30 -9.42 -2.29 6.97
CA GLU A 30 -10.10 -2.39 5.67
C GLU A 30 -10.04 -1.07 4.88
N MET A 31 -10.13 0.08 5.56
CA MET A 31 -9.98 1.38 4.92
C MET A 31 -8.57 1.54 4.32
N TYR A 32 -7.54 1.19 5.08
CA TYR A 32 -6.16 1.27 4.61
C TYR A 32 -5.90 0.28 3.45
N LYS A 33 -6.48 -0.93 3.48
CA LYS A 33 -6.43 -1.85 2.35
C LYS A 33 -7.04 -1.25 1.08
N GLN A 34 -8.18 -0.57 1.19
CA GLN A 34 -8.80 0.10 0.05
C GLN A 34 -7.93 1.21 -0.52
N GLN A 35 -7.26 2.00 0.33
CA GLN A 35 -6.30 3.02 -0.10
C GLN A 35 -5.11 2.40 -0.85
N VAL A 36 -4.57 1.28 -0.35
CA VAL A 36 -3.47 0.56 -1.03
C VAL A 36 -3.91 0.00 -2.38
N LYS A 37 -5.12 -0.56 -2.49
CA LYS A 37 -5.68 -1.01 -3.79
C LYS A 37 -5.82 0.14 -4.79
N ALA A 38 -6.28 1.31 -4.33
CA ALA A 38 -6.34 2.51 -5.17
C ALA A 38 -4.94 2.97 -5.62
N LEU A 39 -3.95 2.89 -4.72
CA LEU A 39 -2.56 3.18 -5.03
C LEU A 39 -2.00 2.24 -6.11
N PHE A 40 -2.21 0.92 -5.99
CA PHE A 40 -1.80 -0.05 -7.01
C PHE A 40 -2.42 0.24 -8.37
N LYS A 41 -3.70 0.63 -8.42
CA LYS A 41 -4.38 1.02 -9.66
C LYS A 41 -3.81 2.30 -10.27
N ASN A 42 -3.33 3.23 -9.46
CA ASN A 42 -2.68 4.44 -9.95
C ASN A 42 -1.26 4.15 -10.45
N LEU A 43 -0.52 3.28 -9.75
CA LEU A 43 0.80 2.80 -10.15
C LEU A 43 0.75 2.03 -11.48
N SER A 44 -0.25 1.16 -11.68
CA SER A 44 -0.40 0.40 -12.93
C SER A 44 -0.75 1.26 -14.14
N LYS A 45 -1.30 2.45 -13.91
CA LYS A 45 -1.55 3.44 -14.96
C LYS A 45 -0.36 4.37 -15.21
N GLY A 46 0.80 4.13 -14.60
CA GLY A 46 1.99 4.96 -14.76
C GLY A 46 1.86 6.38 -14.18
N HIS A 47 0.89 6.62 -13.29
CA HIS A 47 0.62 7.97 -12.73
C HIS A 47 1.55 8.35 -11.56
N ASN A 48 2.52 7.51 -11.20
CA ASN A 48 3.43 7.78 -10.08
C ASN A 48 4.88 7.60 -10.53
N GLU A 49 5.67 8.66 -10.35
CA GLU A 49 7.11 8.62 -10.55
C GLU A 49 7.78 7.80 -9.44
N ALA A 50 8.75 6.95 -9.80
CA ALA A 50 9.50 6.11 -8.87
C ALA A 50 10.18 6.89 -7.73
N SER A 51 10.31 8.21 -7.86
CA SER A 51 10.92 9.10 -6.88
C SER A 51 10.05 9.40 -5.65
N ARG A 52 8.74 9.14 -5.67
CA ARG A 52 7.86 9.31 -4.51
C ARG A 52 7.58 7.95 -3.90
N MET A 53 8.44 7.52 -2.97
CA MET A 53 8.35 6.21 -2.30
C MET A 53 7.59 6.25 -0.97
N SER A 54 6.94 7.36 -0.62
CA SER A 54 6.18 7.53 0.62
C SER A 54 4.89 8.33 0.44
N ILE A 55 3.79 7.86 1.03
CA ILE A 55 2.50 8.57 1.09
C ILE A 55 2.03 8.65 2.54
N GLU A 56 1.78 9.86 3.02
CA GLU A 56 1.22 10.09 4.36
C GLU A 56 -0.30 9.87 4.34
N THR A 57 -0.79 9.00 5.22
CA THR A 57 -2.21 8.66 5.35
C THR A 57 -2.63 8.82 6.80
N GLY A 58 -2.53 10.05 7.30
CA GLY A 58 -2.86 10.41 8.69
C GLY A 58 -1.83 9.83 9.68
N PRO A 59 -2.22 8.91 10.58
CA PRO A 59 -1.32 8.35 11.58
C PRO A 59 -0.29 7.35 11.01
N TYR A 60 -0.45 6.94 9.75
CA TYR A 60 0.43 5.99 9.09
C TYR A 60 1.06 6.57 7.82
N VAL A 61 2.19 5.99 7.43
CA VAL A 61 2.89 6.30 6.18
C VAL A 61 3.00 5.02 5.37
N PHE A 62 2.55 5.05 4.12
CA PHE A 62 2.78 3.98 3.15
C PHE A 62 4.12 4.17 2.48
N GLN A 63 5.05 3.25 2.69
CA GLN A 63 6.30 3.16 1.94
C GLN A 63 6.15 2.16 0.79
N TYR A 64 6.51 2.54 -0.43
CA TYR A 64 6.55 1.62 -1.57
C TYR A 64 7.82 1.88 -2.43
N PRO A 65 8.87 1.08 -2.26
CA PRO A 65 9.99 1.11 -3.19
C PRO A 65 9.59 0.46 -4.52
N LEU A 66 9.82 1.19 -5.62
CA LEU A 66 9.74 0.68 -6.98
C LEU A 66 11.18 0.54 -7.50
N THR A 67 11.74 -0.67 -7.42
CA THR A 67 13.07 -1.03 -7.96
C THR A 67 12.93 -2.08 -9.04
#